data_AF-S5Z924-F1
#
_entry.id   AF-S5Z924-F1
#
_cell.length_a   1.000
_cell.length_b   1.000
_cell.length_c   1.000
_cell.angle_alpha   90.00
_cell.angle_beta   90.00
_cell.angle_gamma   90.00
#
_symmetry.space_group_name_H-M   'P 1'
#
loop_
_entity.id
_entity.type
_entity.pdbx_description
1 polymer ?
#
loop_
_entity_poly.entity_id
_entity_poly.type
_entity_poly.pdbx_seq_one_letter_code
_entity_poly.pdbx_strand_id
1 'polypeptide(L)' 'MRPRSNTECVREVCQRINLYCCKDLEDIIRLRNIITHRYWMVKDDQIYRDIKNDFECIIEFIRKVEELSSV' A
#
# COMPACT_ATOMS: atom_id res chain seq x y z
N MET A 1 11.52 -3.43 16.48
CA MET A 1 12.30 -3.95 15.33
C MET A 1 12.45 -2.84 14.30
N ARG A 2 13.60 -2.70 13.62
CA ARG A 2 13.75 -1.77 12.48
C ARG A 2 13.40 -2.53 11.19
N PRO A 3 12.41 -2.09 10.39
CA PRO A 3 12.07 -2.78 9.15
C PRO A 3 13.23 -2.71 8.15
N ARG A 4 13.48 -3.80 7.42
CA ARG A 4 14.54 -3.95 6.41
C ARG A 4 14.06 -3.63 5.01
N SER A 5 12.75 -3.43 4.82
CA SER A 5 12.14 -3.09 3.52
C SER A 5 10.87 -2.24 3.71
N ASN A 6 10.45 -1.55 2.65
CA ASN A 6 9.18 -0.80 2.66
C ASN A 6 7.97 -1.72 2.90
N THR A 7 7.98 -2.93 2.35
CA THR A 7 6.92 -3.93 2.59
C THR A 7 6.85 -4.34 4.05
N GLU A 8 8.00 -4.56 4.70
CA GLU A 8 8.05 -4.86 6.13
C GLU A 8 7.62 -3.67 6.99
N CYS A 9 7.98 -2.45 6.60
CA CYS A 9 7.52 -1.23 7.27
C CYS A 9 5.99 -1.12 7.25
N VAL A 10 5.38 -1.30 6.06
CA VAL A 10 3.92 -1.26 5.91
C VAL A 10 3.25 -2.35 6.75
N ARG A 11 3.78 -3.59 6.71
CA ARG A 11 3.24 -4.69 7.52
C ARG A 11 3.21 -4.37 9.01
N GLU A 12 4.32 -3.87 9.54
CA GLU A 12 4.44 -3.50 10.95
C GLU A 12 3.47 -2.37 11.31
N VAL A 13 3.32 -1.35 10.45
CA VAL A 13 2.39 -0.23 10.69
C VAL A 13 0.95 -0.73 10.68
N CYS A 14 0.53 -1.49 9.67
CA CYS A 14 -0.83 -2.03 9.62
C CYS A 14 -1.20 -2.83 10.86
N GLN A 15 -0.27 -3.66 11.35
CA GLN A 15 -0.49 -4.49 12.53
C GLN A 15 -0.72 -3.63 13.76
N ARG A 16 0.07 -2.55 13.92
CA ARG A 16 -0.08 -1.62 15.05
C ARG A 16 -1.37 -0.82 15.01
N ILE A 17 -1.83 -0.42 13.83
CA ILE A 17 -3.07 0.36 13.67
C ILE A 17 -4.31 -0.53 13.45
N ASN A 18 -4.13 -1.85 13.49
CA ASN A 18 -5.17 -2.85 13.25
C ASN A 18 -5.94 -2.59 11.94
N LEU A 19 -5.21 -2.53 10.82
CA LEU A 19 -5.78 -2.41 9.47
C LEU A 19 -5.98 -3.79 8.84
N TYR A 20 -7.19 -4.07 8.36
CA TYR A 20 -7.60 -5.39 7.87
C TYR A 20 -7.00 -5.76 6.51
N CYS A 21 -6.74 -4.77 5.65
CA CYS A 21 -6.35 -4.96 4.24
C CYS A 21 -4.83 -4.85 4.01
N CYS A 22 -4.02 -5.19 5.00
CA CYS A 22 -2.58 -4.88 4.93
C CYS A 22 -1.84 -5.49 3.72
N LYS A 23 -2.32 -6.63 3.22
CA LYS A 23 -1.76 -7.27 2.03
C LYS A 23 -1.87 -6.38 0.79
N ASP A 24 -2.98 -5.64 0.65
CA ASP A 24 -3.22 -4.80 -0.52
C ASP A 24 -2.22 -3.63 -0.53
N LEU A 25 -1.95 -3.03 0.64
CA LEU A 25 -0.90 -2.02 0.78
C LEU A 25 0.49 -2.58 0.47
N GLU A 26 0.80 -3.80 0.92
CA GLU A 26 2.08 -4.45 0.56
C GLU A 26 2.23 -4.62 -0.95
N ASP A 27 1.16 -5.04 -1.64
CA ASP A 27 1.15 -5.25 -3.07
C ASP A 27 1.25 -3.92 -3.84
N ILE A 28 0.63 -2.85 -3.35
CA ILE A 28 0.81 -1.47 -3.87
C ILE A 28 2.27 -1.02 -3.75
N ILE A 29 2.93 -1.27 -2.61
CA ILE A 29 4.36 -0.95 -2.44
C ILE A 29 5.24 -1.75 -3.42
N ARG A 30 4.89 -3.01 -3.69
CA ARG A 30 5.59 -3.81 -4.70
C ARG A 30 5.34 -3.29 -6.10
N LEU A 31 4.11 -2.88 -6.40
CA LEU A 31 3.74 -2.27 -7.67
C LEU A 31 4.54 -1.00 -7.93
N ARG A 32 4.71 -0.12 -6.92
CA ARG A 32 5.60 1.05 -7.00
C ARG A 32 7.00 0.66 -7.49
N ASN A 33 7.57 -0.43 -6.96
CA ASN A 33 8.90 -0.89 -7.37
C ASN A 33 8.93 -1.38 -8.82
N ILE A 34 7.86 -2.04 -9.29
CA ILE A 34 7.72 -2.46 -10.68
C ILE A 34 7.61 -1.24 -11.60
N ILE A 35 6.74 -0.29 -11.28
CA ILE A 35 6.56 0.94 -12.08
C ILE A 35 7.86 1.77 -12.09
N THR A 36 8.60 1.82 -10.98
CA THR A 36 9.83 2.61 -10.91
C THR A 36 10.98 2.00 -11.72
N HIS A 37 11.13 0.66 -11.67
CA HIS A 37 12.34 0.01 -12.18
C HIS A 37 12.12 -0.86 -13.42
N ARG A 38 10.86 -1.24 -13.72
CA ARG A 38 10.48 -2.22 -14.75
C ARG A 38 9.22 -1.77 -15.51
N TYR A 39 9.05 -0.46 -15.69
CA TYR A 39 7.84 0.14 -16.30
C TYR A 39 7.51 -0.44 -17.68
N TRP A 40 8.50 -0.84 -18.48
CA TRP A 40 8.27 -1.39 -19.82
C TRP A 40 7.57 -2.76 -19.81
N MET A 41 7.52 -3.46 -18.67
CA MET A 41 6.78 -4.73 -18.53
C MET A 41 5.35 -4.52 -18.00
N VAL A 42 5.02 -3.28 -17.65
CA VAL A 42 3.73 -2.93 -17.06
C VAL A 42 2.69 -2.74 -18.16
N LYS A 43 1.49 -3.27 -17.93
CA LYS A 43 0.31 -3.01 -18.74
C LYS A 43 -0.51 -1.91 -18.06
N ASP A 44 -0.38 -0.69 -18.55
CA ASP A 44 -1.00 0.50 -17.95
C ASP A 44 -2.54 0.37 -17.85
N ASP A 45 -3.16 -0.28 -18.84
CA ASP A 45 -4.60 -0.53 -18.86
C ASP A 45 -5.04 -1.49 -17.74
N GLN A 46 -4.22 -2.49 -17.43
CA GLN A 46 -4.46 -3.41 -16.32
C GLN A 46 -4.33 -2.69 -14.98
N ILE A 47 -3.24 -1.92 -14.79
CA ILE A 47 -3.06 -1.13 -13.58
C ILE A 47 -4.24 -0.18 -13.38
N TYR A 48 -4.64 0.56 -14.42
CA TYR A 48 -5.75 1.50 -14.31
C TYR A 48 -7.05 0.82 -13.88
N ARG A 49 -7.37 -0.35 -14.46
CA ARG A 49 -8.56 -1.12 -14.07
C ARG A 49 -8.48 -1.57 -12.61
N ASP A 50 -7.35 -2.12 -12.18
CA ASP A 50 -7.20 -2.65 -10.82
C ASP A 50 -7.29 -1.51 -9.79
N ILE A 51 -6.57 -0.40 -10.03
CA ILE A 51 -6.60 0.80 -9.18
C ILE A 51 -8.00 1.43 -9.13
N LYS A 52 -8.68 1.56 -10.27
CA LYS A 52 -10.00 2.20 -10.32
C LYS A 52 -11.06 1.42 -9.55
N ASN A 53 -10.92 0.10 -9.49
CA ASN A 53 -11.93 -0.77 -8.88
C ASN A 53 -11.63 -1.08 -7.42
N ASP A 54 -10.39 -0.92 -6.93
CA ASP A 54 -10.01 -1.34 -5.59
C ASP A 54 -8.96 -0.41 -4.94
N PHE A 55 -9.45 0.66 -4.31
CA PHE A 55 -8.63 1.64 -3.56
C PHE A 55 -9.09 1.83 -2.11
N GLU A 56 -10.06 1.05 -1.66
CA GLU A 56 -10.67 1.17 -0.33
C GLU A 56 -9.62 1.04 0.77
N CYS A 57 -8.67 0.12 0.60
CA CYS A 57 -7.62 -0.10 1.59
C CYS A 57 -6.73 1.13 1.84
N ILE A 58 -6.40 1.88 0.78
CA ILE A 58 -5.59 3.10 0.91
C ILE A 58 -6.38 4.17 1.66
N ILE A 59 -7.67 4.31 1.34
CA ILE A 59 -8.56 5.30 2.01
C ILE A 59 -8.64 4.98 3.50
N GLU A 60 -8.86 3.72 3.86
CA GLU A 60 -8.93 3.27 5.25
C GLU A 60 -7.59 3.44 5.99
N PHE A 61 -6.46 3.20 5.31
CA PHE A 61 -5.14 3.47 5.86
C PHE A 61 -4.94 4.96 6.17
N ILE A 62 -5.27 5.85 5.23
CA ILE A 62 -5.16 7.30 5.42
C ILE A 62 -6.03 7.75 6.60
N ARG A 63 -7.29 7.32 6.65
CA ARG A 63 -8.22 7.62 7.75
C ARG A 63 -7.64 7.23 9.11
N LYS A 64 -7.11 6.01 9.24
CA LYS A 64 -6.45 5.52 10.47
C LYS A 64 -5.23 6.36 10.87
N VAL A 65 -4.42 6.80 9.90
CA VAL A 65 -3.24 7.64 10.17
C VAL A 65 -3.66 9.03 10.61
N GLU A 66 -4.68 9.62 10.00
CA GLU A 66 -5.24 10.92 10.37
C GLU A 66 -5.84 10.90 11.79
N GLU A 67 -6.58 9.84 12.14
CA GLU A 67 -7.10 9.62 13.50
C GLU A 67 -5.98 9.59 14.55
N LEU A 68 -4.85 8.96 14.24
CA LEU A 68 -3.69 8.90 15.14
C LEU A 68 -2.88 10.20 15.20
N SER A 69 -2.92 11.00 14.13
CA SER A 69 -2.17 12.26 14.02
C SER A 69 -2.91 13.46 14.59
N SER A 70 -4.23 13.32 14.81
CA SER A 70 -5.11 14.36 15.38
C SER A 70 -5.15 14.33 16.91
N VAL A 71 -4.24 13.59 17.55
CA VAL A 71 -4.07 13.44 19.00
C VAL A 71 -2.88 14.25 19.49
#